data_AF-A0A972S814-F1
#
_entry.id   AF-A0A972S814-F1
#
_cell.length_a   1.000
_cell.length_b   1.000
_cell.length_c   1.000
_cell.angle_alpha   90.00
_cell.angle_beta   90.00
_cell.angle_gamma   90.00
#
_symmetry.space_group_name_H-M   'P 1'
#
loop_
_entity.id
_entity.type
_entity.pdbx_description
1 polymer ?
#
loop_
_entity_poly.entity_id
_entity_poly.type
_entity_poly.pdbx_seq_one_letter_code
_entity_poly.pdbx_strand_id
1 'polypeptide(L)'
;MEDRAVRREWIEAILHALYLVMWEFNDYTKAGYPAASLPPGAYQVAEIIDEICSGKATEEDVKIFIKNILGGILYSRFVREFKGRFPWLDEEFAPGRLL
;
A
#
# COMPACT_ATOMS: atom_id res chain seq x y z
N MET A 1 -10.35 -19.11 -11.25
CA MET A 1 -10.69 -17.88 -12.01
C MET A 1 -10.85 -16.70 -11.06
N GLU A 2 -11.49 -16.92 -9.91
CA GLU A 2 -11.64 -15.99 -8.77
C GLU A 2 -10.31 -15.47 -8.20
N ASP A 3 -9.33 -16.35 -8.02
CA ASP A 3 -8.00 -16.03 -7.48
C ASP A 3 -7.22 -14.97 -8.30
N ARG A 4 -7.37 -14.97 -9.64
CA ARG A 4 -6.69 -13.99 -10.51
C ARG A 4 -7.26 -12.58 -10.35
N ALA A 5 -8.57 -12.45 -10.10
CA ALA A 5 -9.21 -11.16 -9.88
C ALA A 5 -8.78 -10.54 -8.55
N VAL A 6 -8.73 -11.35 -7.49
CA VAL A 6 -8.26 -10.94 -6.15
C VAL A 6 -6.81 -10.47 -6.20
N ARG A 7 -5.90 -11.26 -6.81
CA ARG A 7 -4.50 -10.87 -6.97
C ARG A 7 -4.33 -9.56 -7.72
N ARG A 8 -5.13 -9.35 -8.78
CA ARG A 8 -5.13 -8.09 -9.53
C ARG A 8 -5.58 -6.93 -8.65
N GLU A 9 -6.63 -7.12 -7.87
CA GLU A 9 -7.15 -6.09 -6.96
C GLU A 9 -6.10 -5.67 -5.90
N TRP A 10 -5.38 -6.64 -5.32
CA TRP A 10 -4.29 -6.36 -4.38
C TRP A 10 -3.16 -5.56 -5.02
N ILE A 11 -2.73 -5.93 -6.24
CA ILE A 11 -1.71 -5.19 -6.98
C ILE A 11 -2.19 -3.75 -7.28
N GLU A 12 -3.46 -3.59 -7.70
CA GLU A 12 -4.03 -2.27 -7.95
C GLU A 12 -4.04 -1.40 -6.69
N ALA A 13 -4.37 -1.96 -5.52
CA ALA A 13 -4.32 -1.25 -4.24
C ALA A 13 -2.88 -0.79 -3.90
N ILE A 14 -1.88 -1.66 -4.10
CA ILE A 14 -0.46 -1.31 -3.92
C ILE A 14 -0.06 -0.15 -4.83
N LEU A 15 -0.42 -0.21 -6.12
CA LEU A 15 -0.09 0.86 -7.07
C LEU A 15 -0.74 2.20 -6.66
N HIS A 16 -1.99 2.17 -6.20
CA HIS A 16 -2.65 3.38 -5.70
C HIS A 16 -1.97 3.96 -4.46
N ALA A 17 -1.53 3.11 -3.52
CA ALA A 17 -0.78 3.56 -2.36
C ALA A 17 0.55 4.22 -2.76
N LEU A 18 1.29 3.62 -3.70
CA LEU A 18 2.53 4.19 -4.24
C LEU A 18 2.30 5.55 -4.91
N TYR A 19 1.24 5.68 -5.72
CA TYR A 19 0.89 6.95 -6.34
C TYR A 19 0.56 8.03 -5.32
N LEU A 20 -0.15 7.69 -4.24
CA LEU A 20 -0.46 8.63 -3.16
C LEU A 20 0.82 9.13 -2.48
N VAL A 21 1.76 8.23 -2.17
CA VAL A 21 3.08 8.63 -1.66
C VAL A 21 3.78 9.56 -2.64
N MET A 22 3.93 9.16 -3.91
CA MET A 22 4.62 10.00 -4.90
C MET A 22 3.97 11.39 -5.04
N TRP A 23 2.64 11.47 -4.96
CA TRP A 23 1.90 12.73 -5.03
C TRP A 23 2.19 13.62 -3.83
N GLU A 24 2.02 13.11 -2.61
CA GLU A 24 2.25 13.88 -1.38
C GLU A 24 3.71 14.39 -1.33
N PHE A 25 4.67 13.55 -1.71
CA PHE A 25 6.09 13.93 -1.76
C PHE A 25 6.41 15.00 -2.80
N ASN A 26 5.75 14.95 -3.96
CA ASN A 26 5.89 16.00 -4.97
C ASN A 26 5.41 17.34 -4.41
N ASP A 27 4.33 17.34 -3.66
CA ASP A 27 3.79 18.56 -3.02
C ASP A 27 4.71 19.08 -1.91
N TYR A 28 5.29 18.20 -1.07
CA TYR A 28 6.31 18.58 -0.09
C TYR A 28 7.56 19.17 -0.74
N THR A 29 8.04 18.54 -1.82
CA THR A 29 9.22 18.99 -2.58
C THR A 29 8.97 20.37 -3.18
N LYS A 30 7.81 20.59 -3.80
CA LYS A 30 7.40 21.90 -4.33
C LYS A 30 7.28 22.96 -3.23
N ALA A 31 6.88 22.56 -2.02
CA ALA A 31 6.80 23.43 -0.85
C ALA A 31 8.16 23.70 -0.17
N GLY A 32 9.27 23.17 -0.70
CA GLY A 32 10.61 23.42 -0.21
C GLY A 32 11.03 22.56 0.99
N TYR A 33 10.22 21.55 1.36
CA TYR A 33 10.58 20.60 2.40
C TYR A 33 11.47 19.49 1.82
N PRO A 34 12.52 19.04 2.53
CA PRO A 34 13.26 17.86 2.12
C PRO A 34 12.32 16.64 2.15
N ALA A 35 12.35 15.83 1.09
CA ALA A 35 11.57 14.60 0.99
C ALA A 35 11.85 13.70 2.21
N ALA A 36 10.89 13.59 3.12
CA ALA A 36 11.04 12.78 4.33
C ALA A 36 10.80 11.30 3.99
N SER A 37 11.87 10.51 3.87
CA SER A 37 11.90 9.05 3.55
C SER A 37 11.38 8.66 2.15
N LEU A 38 12.24 8.04 1.35
CA LEU A 38 11.87 7.55 0.01
C LEU A 38 10.67 6.58 0.08
N PRO A 39 9.85 6.48 -0.99
CA PRO A 39 8.89 5.39 -1.14
C PRO A 39 9.58 4.02 -0.90
N PRO A 40 8.81 2.95 -0.62
CA PRO A 40 9.39 1.61 -0.49
C PRO A 40 10.38 1.33 -1.61
N GLY A 41 11.48 0.66 -1.28
CA GLY A 41 12.49 0.33 -2.28
C GLY A 41 11.84 -0.45 -3.42
N ALA A 42 12.22 -0.16 -4.68
CA ALA A 42 11.66 -0.84 -5.85
C ALA A 42 11.75 -2.38 -5.74
N TYR A 43 12.76 -2.88 -5.02
CA TYR A 43 12.90 -4.30 -4.67
C TYR A 43 11.73 -4.84 -3.82
N GLN A 44 11.34 -4.13 -2.76
CA GLN A 44 10.24 -4.55 -1.87
C GLN A 44 8.89 -4.58 -2.60
N VAL A 45 8.67 -3.62 -3.52
CA VAL A 45 7.48 -3.60 -4.38
C VAL A 45 7.46 -4.79 -5.34
N ALA A 46 8.60 -5.11 -5.95
CA ALA A 46 8.71 -6.27 -6.85
C ALA A 46 8.49 -7.59 -6.09
N GLU A 47 9.05 -7.71 -4.89
CA GLU A 47 8.95 -8.89 -4.04
C GLU A 47 7.49 -9.18 -3.65
N ILE A 48 6.76 -8.19 -3.10
CA ILE A 48 5.36 -8.41 -2.74
C ILE A 48 4.48 -8.72 -3.96
N ILE A 49 4.76 -8.12 -5.13
CA ILE A 49 4.03 -8.41 -6.36
C ILE A 49 4.29 -9.86 -6.82
N ASP A 50 5.53 -10.34 -6.71
CA ASP A 50 5.87 -11.75 -7.00
C ASP A 50 5.16 -12.70 -6.03
N GLU A 51 5.12 -12.39 -4.73
CA GLU A 51 4.41 -13.20 -3.72
C GLU A 51 2.91 -13.27 -4.00
N ILE A 52 2.29 -12.16 -4.41
CA ILE A 52 0.88 -12.12 -4.85
C ILE A 52 0.71 -12.99 -6.11
N CYS A 53 1.57 -12.82 -7.11
CA CYS A 53 1.47 -13.55 -8.37
C CYS A 53 1.73 -15.05 -8.21
N SER A 54 2.56 -15.44 -7.25
CA SER A 54 2.86 -16.84 -6.91
C SER A 54 1.85 -17.45 -5.92
N GLY A 55 0.93 -16.65 -5.37
CA GLY A 55 -0.09 -17.09 -4.42
C GLY A 55 0.46 -17.38 -3.01
N LYS A 56 1.61 -16.79 -2.67
CA LYS A 56 2.25 -16.88 -1.36
C LYS A 56 1.81 -15.76 -0.43
N ALA A 57 1.42 -14.61 -0.97
CA ALA A 57 0.91 -13.49 -0.20
C ALA A 57 -0.55 -13.70 0.23
N THR A 58 -0.88 -13.19 1.40
CA THR A 58 -2.23 -13.09 1.94
C THR A 58 -2.77 -11.66 1.83
N GLU A 59 -4.09 -11.50 2.02
CA GLU A 59 -4.70 -10.16 2.13
C GLU A 59 -4.03 -9.32 3.24
N GLU A 60 -3.64 -9.96 4.33
CA GLU A 60 -3.01 -9.32 5.48
C GLU A 60 -1.60 -8.81 5.15
N ASP A 61 -0.80 -9.59 4.41
CA ASP A 61 0.52 -9.15 3.94
C ASP A 61 0.41 -7.88 3.08
N VAL A 62 -0.62 -7.82 2.23
CA VAL A 62 -0.90 -6.65 1.38
C VAL A 62 -1.33 -5.45 2.23
N LYS A 63 -2.18 -5.63 3.24
CA LYS A 63 -2.56 -4.56 4.19
C LYS A 63 -1.35 -4.02 4.93
N ILE A 64 -0.49 -4.91 5.46
CA ILE A 64 0.75 -4.55 6.16
C ILE A 64 1.64 -3.74 5.23
N PHE A 65 1.85 -4.21 4.01
CA PHE A 65 2.68 -3.54 3.03
C PHE A 65 2.16 -2.12 2.73
N ILE A 66 0.88 -1.97 2.40
CA ILE A 66 0.25 -0.67 2.12
C ILE A 66 0.36 0.27 3.33
N LYS A 67 0.11 -0.24 4.54
CA LYS A 67 0.21 0.55 5.77
C LYS A 67 1.65 1.01 6.05
N ASN A 68 2.64 0.15 5.80
CA ASN A 68 4.05 0.50 5.98
C ASN A 68 4.50 1.58 4.99
N ILE A 69 3.98 1.55 3.76
CA ILE A 69 4.25 2.57 2.74
C ILE A 69 3.68 3.93 3.12
N LEU A 70 2.43 3.93 3.57
CA LEU A 70 1.68 5.16 3.80
C LEU A 70 1.94 5.75 5.20
N GLY A 71 2.35 4.93 6.16
CA GLY A 71 2.35 5.31 7.57
C GLY A 71 0.93 5.57 8.09
N GLY A 72 0.83 5.92 9.38
CA GLY A 72 -0.47 6.00 10.06
C GLY A 72 -1.46 7.01 9.46
N ILE A 73 -1.01 8.23 9.16
CA ILE A 73 -1.90 9.31 8.69
C ILE A 73 -2.41 9.05 7.27
N LEU A 74 -1.50 8.73 6.33
CA LEU A 74 -1.91 8.51 4.94
C LEU A 74 -2.67 7.20 4.78
N TYR A 75 -2.40 6.18 5.60
CA TYR A 75 -3.16 4.93 5.57
C TYR A 75 -4.64 5.15 5.89
N SER A 76 -4.96 5.85 6.99
CA SER A 76 -6.37 6.15 7.32
C SER A 76 -7.07 6.92 6.21
N ARG A 77 -6.38 7.90 5.60
CA ARG A 77 -6.92 8.64 4.45
C ARG A 77 -7.16 7.73 3.25
N PHE A 78 -6.18 6.89 2.91
CA PHE A 78 -6.26 5.94 1.81
C PHE A 78 -7.44 4.97 1.98
N VAL A 79 -7.62 4.40 3.17
CA VAL A 79 -8.78 3.53 3.45
C VAL A 79 -10.08 4.29 3.20
N ARG A 80 -10.25 5.52 3.71
CA ARG A 80 -11.48 6.30 3.50
C ARG A 80 -11.77 6.58 2.02
N GLU A 81 -10.75 6.93 1.26
CA GLU A 81 -10.87 7.26 -0.16
C GLU A 81 -11.16 6.02 -1.02
N PHE A 82 -10.57 4.87 -0.67
CA PHE A 82 -10.60 3.67 -1.52
C PHE A 82 -11.49 2.53 -1.00
N LYS A 83 -12.14 2.66 0.16
CA LYS A 83 -12.99 1.59 0.74
C LYS A 83 -14.11 1.11 -0.17
N GLY A 84 -14.67 2.00 -1.00
CA GLY A 84 -15.69 1.61 -2.00
C GLY A 84 -15.13 0.72 -3.12
N ARG A 85 -13.82 0.80 -3.40
CA ARG A 85 -13.14 0.01 -4.43
C ARG A 85 -12.43 -1.21 -3.85
N PHE A 86 -11.89 -1.12 -2.65
CA PHE A 86 -11.19 -2.19 -1.94
C PHE A 86 -11.87 -2.41 -0.57
N PRO A 87 -12.99 -3.16 -0.52
CA PRO A 87 -13.80 -3.29 0.69
C PRO A 87 -13.09 -4.02 1.84
N TRP A 88 -12.07 -4.81 1.51
CA TRP A 88 -11.21 -5.50 2.46
C TRP A 88 -10.28 -4.55 3.22
N LEU A 89 -10.10 -3.31 2.80
CA LEU A 89 -9.35 -2.31 3.56
C LEU A 89 -10.11 -1.84 4.80
N ASP A 90 -9.41 -1.81 5.93
CA ASP A 90 -9.95 -1.38 7.22
C ASP A 90 -8.96 -0.52 8.02
N GLU A 91 -9.50 0.46 8.75
CA GLU A 91 -8.72 1.38 9.59
C GLU A 91 -8.27 0.73 10.90
N GLU A 92 -9.00 -0.28 11.37
CA GLU A 92 -8.74 -1.00 12.62
C GLU A 92 -7.59 -2.00 12.50
N PHE A 93 -7.02 -2.18 11.30
CA PHE A 93 -5.88 -3.04 11.06
C PHE A 93 -4.71 -2.66 11.97
N ALA A 94 -4.55 -3.38 13.07
CA ALA A 94 -3.45 -3.29 14.01
C ALA A 94 -2.54 -4.50 13.76
N PRO A 95 -1.38 -4.33 13.11
CA PRO A 95 -0.50 -5.46 12.86
C PRO A 95 -0.10 -6.08 14.22
N GLY A 96 -0.41 -7.35 14.40
CA GLY A 96 0.13 -8.15 15.49
C GLY A 96 1.62 -8.33 15.26
N ARG A 97 2.43 -7.55 15.99
CA ARG A 97 3.91 -7.55 16.01
C ARG A 97 4.60 -7.22 14.67
N LEU A 98 5.19 -6.04 14.66
CA LEU A 98 6.41 -5.74 13.92
C LEU A 98 7.47 -6.80 14.25
N LEU A 99 7.99 -7.49 13.23
CA LEU A 99 9.30 -8.14 13.28
C LEU A 99 10.40 -7.08 13.18
#